data_AF-A0A089LC26-F1
#
_entry.id   AF-A0A089LC26-F1
#
_cell.length_a   1.000
_cell.length_b   1.000
_cell.length_c   1.000
_cell.angle_alpha   90.00
_cell.angle_beta   90.00
_cell.angle_gamma   90.00
#
_symmetry.space_group_name_H-M   'P 1'
#
loop_
_entity.id
_entity.type
_entity.pdbx_description
1 polymer ?
#
loop_
_entity_poly.entity_id
_entity_poly.type
_entity_poly.pdbx_seq_one_letter_code
_entity_poly.pdbx_strand_id
1 'polypeptide(L)'
;MGVLARLIQSFDELEEQLGYFIHNNSAIEPLDENHNYLYGETGFWSKPQPHQAYMQKHVLADYLQLTALCSQVLVNVKSEHYHKFERSTAVVLSHIRQNTLLPSRTLEDVFNEIKLEMDIQRGIIAGTYQ
;
A
#
# COMPACT_ATOMS: atom_id res chain seq x y z
N MET A 1 13.98 16.22 15.54
CA MET A 1 13.68 14.84 15.12
C MET A 1 14.66 14.39 14.03
N GLY A 2 15.26 13.21 14.21
CA GLY A 2 16.10 12.58 13.18
C GLY A 2 15.32 12.20 11.92
N VAL A 3 16.02 11.89 10.83
CA VAL A 3 15.40 11.51 9.54
C VAL A 3 14.58 10.23 9.68
N LEU A 4 15.13 9.20 10.35
CA LEU A 4 14.42 7.95 10.60
C LEU A 4 13.12 8.16 11.38
N ALA A 5 13.15 8.95 12.45
CA ALA A 5 11.94 9.23 13.26
C ALA A 5 10.82 9.89 12.43
N ARG A 6 11.18 10.77 11.49
CA ARG A 6 10.21 11.38 10.57
C ARG A 6 9.64 10.38 9.58
N LEU A 7 10.48 9.50 9.03
CA LEU A 7 10.02 8.45 8.11
C LEU A 7 9.05 7.48 8.80
N ILE A 8 9.37 7.03 10.01
CA ILE A 8 8.49 6.16 10.80
C ILE A 8 7.16 6.84 11.09
N GLN A 9 7.17 8.09 11.55
CA GLN A 9 5.95 8.85 11.76
C GLN A 9 5.10 8.97 10.48
N SER A 10 5.72 9.22 9.32
CA SER A 10 5.00 9.29 8.05
C SER A 10 4.38 7.95 7.65
N PHE A 11 5.01 6.81 7.97
CA PHE A 11 4.37 5.52 7.76
C PHE A 11 3.13 5.34 8.66
N ASP A 12 3.20 5.75 9.93
CA ASP A 12 2.08 5.63 10.86
C ASP A 12 0.88 6.48 10.43
N GLU A 13 1.14 7.72 10.01
CA GLU A 13 0.12 8.61 9.46
C GLU A 13 -0.51 8.01 8.18
N LEU A 14 0.30 7.44 7.28
CA LEU A 14 -0.20 6.79 6.07
C LEU A 14 -0.99 5.51 6.35
N GLU A 15 -0.60 4.72 7.34
CA GLU A 15 -1.35 3.51 7.73
C GLU A 15 -2.74 3.88 8.24
N GLU A 16 -2.86 4.93 9.06
CA GLU A 16 -4.15 5.44 9.52
C GLU A 16 -5.01 5.93 8.36
N GLN A 17 -4.43 6.72 7.45
CA GLN A 17 -5.13 7.22 6.26
C GLN A 17 -5.58 6.08 5.33
N LEU A 18 -4.72 5.08 5.12
CA LEU A 18 -5.04 3.88 4.34
C LEU A 18 -6.15 3.07 4.99
N GLY A 19 -6.08 2.89 6.30
CA GLY A 19 -7.13 2.23 7.08
C GLY A 19 -8.47 2.94 6.89
N TYR A 20 -8.49 4.27 7.02
CA TYR A 20 -9.70 5.03 6.78
C TYR A 20 -10.21 4.89 5.34
N PHE A 21 -9.33 5.04 4.33
CA PHE A 21 -9.69 4.94 2.92
C PHE A 21 -10.24 3.56 2.54
N ILE A 22 -9.60 2.49 2.98
CA ILE A 22 -10.01 1.12 2.67
C ILE A 22 -11.37 0.81 3.31
N HIS A 23 -11.58 1.15 4.58
CA HIS A 23 -12.81 0.77 5.29
C HIS A 23 -14.00 1.67 4.96
N ASN A 24 -13.79 2.95 4.67
CA ASN A 24 -14.87 3.93 4.53
C ASN A 24 -15.11 4.37 3.08
N ASN A 25 -14.13 4.18 2.19
CA ASN A 25 -14.14 4.74 0.85
C ASN A 25 -13.83 3.73 -0.25
N SER A 26 -13.80 2.44 0.10
CA SER A 26 -13.57 1.35 -0.83
C SER A 26 -14.65 0.28 -0.67
N ALA A 27 -14.88 -0.48 -1.73
CA ALA A 27 -15.70 -1.69 -1.67
C ALA A 27 -15.16 -2.74 -2.64
N ILE A 28 -15.43 -4.01 -2.34
CA ILE A 28 -15.05 -5.16 -3.15
C ILE A 28 -16.31 -5.67 -3.84
N GLU A 29 -16.25 -5.82 -5.16
CA GLU A 29 -17.28 -6.49 -5.94
C GLU A 29 -16.87 -7.94 -6.20
N PRO A 30 -17.78 -8.91 -6.06
CA PRO A 30 -17.49 -10.31 -6.34
C PRO A 30 -17.26 -10.52 -7.83
N LEU A 31 -16.34 -11.42 -8.18
CA LEU A 31 -16.20 -11.90 -9.56
C LEU A 31 -17.45 -12.72 -9.91
N ASP A 32 -18.15 -12.32 -10.96
CA ASP A 32 -19.32 -13.06 -11.45
C ASP A 32 -18.88 -14.41 -12.05
N GLU A 33 -19.65 -15.48 -11.78
CA GLU A 33 -19.26 -16.88 -12.04
C GLU A 33 -18.97 -17.20 -13.53
N ASN A 34 -19.38 -16.32 -14.45
CA ASN A 34 -19.30 -16.53 -15.89
C ASN A 34 -17.97 -16.14 -16.56
N HIS A 35 -16.99 -15.64 -15.81
CA HIS A 35 -15.70 -15.26 -16.39
C HIS A 35 -14.60 -16.20 -15.92
N ASN A 36 -13.88 -16.78 -16.89
CA ASN A 36 -12.67 -17.59 -16.70
C ASN A 36 -11.51 -16.75 -16.11
N TYR A 37 -11.65 -16.29 -14.88
CA TYR A 37 -10.56 -15.70 -14.12
C TYR A 37 -9.71 -16.82 -13.49
N LEU A 38 -8.40 -16.59 -13.41
CA LEU A 38 -7.42 -17.60 -13.00
C LEU A 38 -7.66 -18.02 -11.54
N TYR A 39 -7.37 -19.30 -11.25
CA TYR A 39 -7.54 -19.92 -9.93
C TYR A 39 -6.94 -19.07 -8.80
N GLY A 40 -7.79 -18.55 -7.90
CA GLY A 40 -7.38 -17.95 -6.61
C GLY A 40 -7.90 -16.54 -6.33
N GLU A 41 -8.46 -15.85 -7.32
CA GLU A 41 -9.00 -14.50 -7.16
C GLU A 41 -10.47 -14.55 -6.69
N THR A 42 -10.87 -13.65 -5.80
CA THR A 42 -12.20 -13.69 -5.17
C THR A 42 -13.04 -12.44 -5.38
N GLY A 43 -12.44 -11.34 -5.84
CA GLY A 43 -13.15 -10.09 -6.11
C GLY A 43 -12.31 -9.08 -6.90
N PHE A 44 -12.92 -7.95 -7.21
CA PHE A 44 -12.26 -6.77 -7.77
C PHE A 44 -12.71 -5.52 -7.03
N TRP A 45 -11.96 -4.43 -7.18
CA TRP A 45 -12.34 -3.16 -6.59
C TRP A 45 -13.57 -2.57 -7.27
N SER A 46 -14.56 -2.18 -6.47
CA SER A 46 -15.66 -1.35 -6.95
C SER A 46 -15.13 -0.03 -7.51
N LYS A 47 -15.86 0.52 -8.50
CA LYS A 47 -15.47 1.80 -9.09
C LYS A 47 -15.60 2.93 -8.05
N PRO A 48 -14.55 3.72 -7.79
CA PRO A 48 -14.61 4.76 -6.78
C PRO A 48 -15.60 5.87 -7.16
N GLN A 49 -16.42 6.28 -6.20
CA GLN A 49 -17.25 7.47 -6.26
C GLN A 49 -16.36 8.73 -6.32
N PRO A 50 -16.86 9.87 -6.83
CA PRO A 50 -16.05 11.07 -7.00
C PRO A 50 -15.35 11.57 -5.71
N HIS A 51 -16.00 11.44 -4.55
CA HIS A 51 -15.41 11.80 -3.26
C HIS A 51 -14.33 10.80 -2.80
N GLN A 52 -14.47 9.52 -3.13
CA GLN A 52 -13.48 8.48 -2.85
C GLN A 52 -12.23 8.68 -3.71
N ALA A 53 -12.40 9.11 -4.96
CA ALA A 53 -11.29 9.44 -5.87
C ALA A 53 -10.43 10.63 -5.36
N TYR A 54 -11.02 11.57 -4.61
CA TYR A 54 -10.26 12.64 -3.98
C TYR A 54 -9.34 12.11 -2.87
N MET A 55 -9.87 11.26 -1.99
CA MET A 55 -9.08 10.65 -0.91
C MET A 55 -8.00 9.71 -1.46
N GLN A 56 -8.34 8.91 -2.46
CA GLN A 56 -7.40 8.05 -3.17
C GLN A 56 -6.20 8.85 -3.71
N LYS A 57 -6.44 10.02 -4.32
CA LYS A 57 -5.36 10.87 -4.85
C LYS A 57 -4.45 11.40 -3.75
N HIS A 58 -5.00 11.81 -2.61
CA HIS A 58 -4.22 12.28 -1.47
C HIS A 58 -3.33 11.18 -0.91
N VAL A 59 -3.92 10.04 -0.56
CA VAL A 59 -3.17 8.89 -0.03
C VAL A 59 -2.10 8.41 -1.02
N LEU A 60 -2.42 8.39 -2.33
CA LEU A 60 -1.47 8.03 -3.36
C LEU A 60 -0.29 9.01 -3.44
N ALA A 61 -0.55 10.32 -3.37
CA ALA A 61 0.49 11.34 -3.42
C ALA A 61 1.42 11.24 -2.22
N ASP A 62 0.86 11.15 -1.01
CA ASP A 62 1.61 11.04 0.24
C ASP A 62 2.48 9.77 0.25
N TYR A 63 1.91 8.64 -0.18
CA TYR A 63 2.63 7.38 -0.26
C TYR A 63 3.76 7.39 -1.30
N LEU A 64 3.54 7.97 -2.48
CA LEU A 64 4.60 8.13 -3.49
C LEU A 64 5.73 9.03 -3.00
N GLN A 65 5.40 10.10 -2.26
CA GLN A 65 6.41 10.99 -1.69
C GLN A 65 7.26 10.26 -0.63
N LEU A 66 6.62 9.54 0.29
CA LEU A 66 7.33 8.76 1.31
C LEU A 66 8.25 7.71 0.67
N THR A 67 7.72 6.92 -0.26
CA THR A 67 8.48 5.84 -0.90
C THR A 67 9.64 6.37 -1.76
N ALA A 68 9.50 7.53 -2.40
CA ALA A 68 10.60 8.17 -3.10
C ALA A 68 11.74 8.58 -2.15
N LEU A 69 11.42 9.11 -0.97
CA LEU A 69 12.42 9.45 0.05
C LEU A 69 13.12 8.20 0.59
N CYS A 70 12.35 7.15 0.91
CA CYS A 70 12.87 5.86 1.34
C CYS A 70 13.79 5.22 0.29
N SER A 71 13.40 5.25 -0.98
CA SER A 71 14.24 4.78 -2.09
C SER A 71 15.55 5.53 -2.19
N GLN A 72 15.54 6.86 -2.04
CA GLN A 72 16.77 7.66 -2.02
C GLN A 72 17.70 7.25 -0.87
N VAL A 73 17.16 7.04 0.33
CA VAL A 73 17.93 6.55 1.49
C VAL A 73 18.58 5.19 1.17
N LEU A 74 17.78 4.24 0.68
CA LEU A 74 18.25 2.88 0.39
C LEU A 74 19.30 2.82 -0.72
N VAL A 75 19.16 3.63 -1.77
CA VAL A 75 20.13 3.75 -2.85
C VAL A 75 21.44 4.35 -2.33
N ASN A 76 21.37 5.40 -1.50
CA ASN A 76 22.56 6.06 -0.96
C ASN A 76 23.39 5.13 -0.06
N VAL A 77 22.73 4.26 0.70
CA VAL A 77 23.41 3.26 1.56
C VAL A 77 23.71 1.95 0.84
N LYS A 78 23.36 1.82 -0.46
CA LYS A 78 23.50 0.60 -1.26
C LYS A 78 22.88 -0.62 -0.57
N SER A 79 21.68 -0.47 -0.03
CA SER A 79 20.99 -1.53 0.70
C SER A 79 20.73 -2.76 -0.18
N GLU A 80 21.11 -3.94 0.29
CA GLU A 80 20.79 -5.24 -0.35
C GLU A 80 19.27 -5.53 -0.37
N HIS A 81 18.50 -4.80 0.46
CA HIS A 81 17.05 -4.96 0.56
C HIS A 81 16.26 -4.00 -0.35
N TYR A 82 16.92 -3.18 -1.17
CA TYR A 82 16.27 -2.22 -2.06
C TYR A 82 15.21 -2.86 -2.96
N HIS A 83 15.51 -3.99 -3.61
CA HIS A 83 14.53 -4.67 -4.47
C HIS A 83 13.34 -5.24 -3.70
N LYS A 84 13.54 -5.67 -2.45
CA LYS A 84 12.44 -6.12 -1.59
C LYS A 84 11.53 -4.94 -1.23
N PHE A 85 12.13 -3.78 -0.96
CA PHE A 85 11.39 -2.53 -0.74
C PHE A 85 10.58 -2.10 -1.97
N GLU A 86 11.18 -2.14 -3.17
CA GLU A 86 10.47 -1.79 -4.42
C GLU A 86 9.29 -2.71 -4.69
N ARG A 87 9.48 -4.04 -4.51
CA ARG A 87 8.40 -5.02 -4.67
C ARG A 87 7.26 -4.75 -3.69
N SER A 88 7.59 -4.55 -2.41
CA SER A 88 6.61 -4.23 -1.38
C SER A 88 5.85 -2.93 -1.71
N THR A 89 6.58 -1.91 -2.18
CA THR A 89 6.00 -0.63 -2.62
C THR A 89 4.98 -0.83 -3.74
N ALA A 90 5.29 -1.70 -4.72
CA ALA A 90 4.40 -1.98 -5.83
C ALA A 90 3.10 -2.67 -5.39
N VAL A 91 3.15 -3.57 -4.39
CA VAL A 91 1.96 -4.22 -3.84
C VAL A 91 1.02 -3.19 -3.22
N VAL A 92 1.53 -2.36 -2.29
CA VAL A 92 0.72 -1.31 -1.64
C VAL A 92 0.16 -0.33 -2.68
N LEU A 93 0.96 0.13 -3.65
CA LEU A 93 0.49 1.01 -4.72
C LEU A 93 -0.67 0.41 -5.51
N SER A 94 -0.66 -0.90 -5.72
CA SER A 94 -1.71 -1.59 -6.48
C SER A 94 -3.06 -1.57 -5.74
N HIS A 95 -3.05 -1.71 -4.41
CA HIS A 95 -4.24 -1.58 -3.59
C HIS A 95 -4.71 -0.12 -3.48
N ILE A 96 -3.79 0.85 -3.33
CA ILE A 96 -4.15 2.28 -3.33
C ILE A 96 -4.82 2.66 -4.65
N ARG A 97 -4.25 2.21 -5.78
CA ARG A 97 -4.79 2.48 -7.12
C ARG A 97 -6.07 1.70 -7.41
N GLN A 98 -6.39 0.70 -6.60
CA GLN A 98 -7.56 -0.15 -6.77
C GLN A 98 -7.67 -0.76 -8.16
N ASN A 99 -6.52 -1.14 -8.74
CA ASN A 99 -6.43 -1.59 -10.13
C ASN A 99 -5.99 -3.04 -10.27
N THR A 100 -6.13 -3.82 -9.20
CA THR A 100 -5.79 -5.23 -9.12
C THR A 100 -6.99 -6.10 -8.78
N LEU A 101 -6.89 -7.36 -9.19
CA LEU A 101 -7.78 -8.40 -8.69
C LEU A 101 -7.38 -8.75 -7.25
N LEU A 102 -8.37 -9.05 -6.44
CA LEU A 102 -8.19 -9.28 -5.02
C LEU A 102 -8.24 -10.78 -4.74
N PRO A 103 -7.21 -11.34 -4.05
CA PRO A 103 -7.30 -12.70 -3.53
C PRO A 103 -8.30 -12.77 -2.36
N SER A 104 -8.55 -11.64 -1.68
CA SER A 104 -9.35 -11.55 -0.45
C SER A 104 -10.78 -11.08 -0.69
N ARG A 105 -11.71 -11.61 0.11
CA ARG A 105 -13.14 -11.28 0.05
C ARG A 105 -13.55 -10.11 0.95
N THR A 106 -12.67 -9.70 1.87
CA THR A 106 -12.99 -8.66 2.85
C THR A 106 -12.01 -7.49 2.79
N LEU A 107 -12.50 -6.29 3.09
CA LEU A 107 -11.66 -5.08 3.17
C LEU A 107 -10.64 -5.18 4.30
N GLU A 108 -10.97 -5.89 5.37
CA GLU A 108 -10.08 -6.15 6.51
C GLU A 108 -8.86 -6.98 6.08
N ASP A 109 -9.07 -8.06 5.32
CA ASP A 109 -7.96 -8.88 4.81
C ASP A 109 -7.04 -8.06 3.89
N VAL A 110 -7.62 -7.21 3.04
CA VAL A 110 -6.85 -6.32 2.16
C VAL A 110 -6.07 -5.29 2.97
N PHE A 111 -6.67 -4.70 3.99
CA PHE A 111 -5.96 -3.77 4.86
C PHE A 111 -4.80 -4.45 5.60
N ASN A 112 -5.00 -5.69 6.07
CA ASN A 112 -3.95 -6.47 6.71
C ASN A 112 -2.79 -6.80 5.75
N GLU A 113 -3.08 -7.06 4.47
CA GLU A 113 -2.04 -7.22 3.44
C GLU A 113 -1.25 -5.92 3.22
N ILE A 114 -1.94 -4.79 3.08
CA ILE A 114 -1.29 -3.46 2.97
C ILE A 114 -0.39 -3.20 4.17
N LYS A 115 -0.92 -3.43 5.38
CA LYS A 115 -0.18 -3.22 6.63
C LYS A 115 1.07 -4.09 6.71
N LEU A 116 0.97 -5.37 6.36
CA LEU A 116 2.11 -6.28 6.33
C LEU A 116 3.23 -5.75 5.41
N GLU A 117 2.87 -5.26 4.23
CA GLU A 117 3.84 -4.70 3.29
C GLU A 117 4.44 -3.37 3.79
N MET A 118 3.63 -2.51 4.42
CA MET A 118 4.15 -1.30 5.08
C MET A 118 5.10 -1.63 6.24
N ASP A 119 4.84 -2.67 7.02
CA ASP A 119 5.73 -3.13 8.10
C ASP A 119 7.05 -3.67 7.55
N ILE A 120 7.03 -4.39 6.42
CA ILE A 120 8.24 -4.82 5.70
C ILE A 120 9.06 -3.59 5.30
N GLN A 121 8.42 -2.55 4.74
CA GLN A 121 9.10 -1.32 4.33
C GLN A 121 9.70 -0.56 5.50
N ARG A 122 8.93 -0.37 6.59
CA ARG A 122 9.43 0.21 7.84
C ARG A 122 10.64 -0.55 8.36
N GLY A 123 10.57 -1.87 8.41
CA GLY A 123 11.65 -2.72 8.89
C GLY A 123 12.94 -2.58 8.05
N ILE A 124 12.80 -2.54 6.72
CA ILE A 124 13.94 -2.31 5.81
C ILE A 124 14.58 -0.94 6.07
N ILE A 125 13.77 0.12 6.21
CA ILE A 125 14.25 1.48 6.45
C ILE A 125 14.87 1.64 7.84
N ALA A 126 14.28 1.06 8.88
CA ALA A 126 14.88 1.08 10.21
C ALA A 126 16.24 0.37 10.24
N GLY A 127 16.38 -0.73 9.48
CA GLY A 127 17.62 -1.48 9.35
C GLY A 127 18.77 -0.72 8.69
N THR A 128 18.53 0.38 7.96
CA THR A 128 19.62 1.18 7.36
C THR A 128 20.33 2.10 8.35
N TYR A 129 19.79 2.26 9.56
CA TYR A 129 20.33 3.15 10.60
C TYR A 129 20.93 2.38 11.80
N GLN A 130 21.06 1.05 11.68
CA GLN A 130 21.73 0.17 12.63
C GLN A 130 23.16 -0.10 12.18
#